data_AF-A0A5N8YXQ4-F1
#
_entry.id   AF-A0A5N8YXQ4-F1
#
_cell.length_a   1.000
_cell.length_b   1.000
_cell.length_c   1.000
_cell.angle_alpha   90.00
_cell.angle_beta   90.00
_cell.angle_gamma   90.00
#
_symmetry.space_group_name_H-M   'P 1'
#
loop_
_entity.id
_entity.type
_entity.pdbx_description
1 polymer ?
#
loop_
_entity_poly.entity_id
_entity_poly.type
_entity_poly.pdbx_seq_one_letter_code
_entity_poly.pdbx_strand_id
1 'polypeptide(L)'
;MPLTSDQNKKIPRDQAEALLGRALSRHIGYTTGAYYLDRISEIVLDFVDKPFQYQFELETALSDRALSSNKPLTENYVEEILNWSTSLGLIDKALPSDNPKMTRYTPTALGYSLRYALTIGDKQFSNYLLTESILKNDADAYVLVLESAAESIAQNDPKVLASEFMERTKSTRMKRYKWINDAFPIPQLRNRIVERVSWIKSGESTSDVGYDEPGEHFVRHHTKPRKGWAKILGHLTESGLTELGEQIVQTVAGKHGRYDWIGPPEGCQESLRIESGLILEGPFDSDDGVLLQNLPVIDDEGYKDLKASTAEFMINAFPSLRLIRAKQASLDAVRPYVRYLQVNLGMRVRSQDQLIIDSIRAAKPRISILSGSETALGFYRVND
;
A
#
# COMPACT_ATOMS: atom_id res chain seq x y z
N MET A 1 25.55 23.13 -6.60
CA MET A 1 26.21 21.83 -6.84
C MET A 1 25.14 20.76 -6.82
N PRO A 2 25.02 19.88 -7.82
CA PRO A 2 23.99 18.84 -7.79
C PRO A 2 24.42 17.77 -6.79
N LEU A 3 23.67 17.66 -5.69
CA LEU A 3 23.70 16.47 -4.86
C LEU A 3 22.93 15.40 -5.62
N THR A 4 23.66 14.63 -6.44
CA THR A 4 23.26 13.29 -6.85
C THR A 4 23.30 12.44 -5.57
N SER A 5 22.19 12.41 -4.84
CA SER A 5 22.02 11.45 -3.75
C SER A 5 21.90 10.06 -4.37
N ASP A 6 22.87 9.24 -4.04
CA ASP A 6 22.97 7.80 -4.22
C ASP A 6 23.04 7.28 -5.65
N GLN A 7 24.29 6.94 -6.01
CA GLN A 7 24.65 5.75 -6.75
C GLN A 7 23.48 4.77 -6.87
N ASN A 8 23.09 4.45 -8.11
CA ASN A 8 22.38 3.23 -8.49
C ASN A 8 22.47 2.19 -7.37
N LYS A 9 21.47 2.13 -6.49
CA LYS A 9 21.24 0.92 -5.70
C LYS A 9 20.90 -0.11 -6.76
N LYS A 10 21.93 -0.81 -7.22
CA LYS A 10 21.81 -1.79 -8.28
C LYS A 10 20.96 -2.89 -7.67
N ILE A 11 19.67 -2.85 -7.96
CA ILE A 11 18.72 -3.82 -7.43
C ILE A 11 19.21 -5.17 -7.97
N PRO A 12 19.54 -6.14 -7.09
CA PRO A 12 19.87 -7.49 -7.51
C PRO A 12 18.80 -8.00 -8.48
N ARG A 13 19.22 -8.68 -9.54
CA ARG A 13 18.32 -9.03 -10.65
C ARG A 13 17.10 -9.83 -10.17
N ASP A 14 17.32 -10.79 -9.30
CA ASP A 14 16.29 -11.60 -8.66
C ASP A 14 15.30 -10.75 -7.86
N GLN A 15 15.78 -9.76 -7.10
CA GLN A 15 14.93 -8.79 -6.41
C GLN A 15 14.14 -7.92 -7.39
N ALA A 16 14.77 -7.46 -8.48
CA ALA A 16 14.10 -6.68 -9.51
C ALA A 16 13.01 -7.51 -10.24
N GLU A 17 13.26 -8.79 -10.51
CA GLU A 17 12.27 -9.70 -11.09
C GLU A 17 11.06 -9.89 -10.15
N ALA A 18 11.31 -10.03 -8.84
CA ALA A 18 10.25 -10.13 -7.84
C ALA A 18 9.43 -8.82 -7.72
N LEU A 19 10.11 -7.67 -7.71
CA LEU A 19 9.46 -6.35 -7.66
C LEU A 19 8.61 -6.09 -8.92
N LEU A 20 9.14 -6.42 -10.10
CA LEU A 20 8.38 -6.31 -11.35
C LEU A 20 7.19 -7.27 -11.36
N GLY A 21 7.39 -8.54 -10.99
CA GLY A 21 6.32 -9.53 -10.89
C GLY A 21 5.20 -9.05 -9.96
N ARG A 22 5.55 -8.54 -8.77
CA ARG A 22 4.60 -7.94 -7.83
C ARG A 22 3.85 -6.76 -8.45
N ALA A 23 4.55 -5.83 -9.09
CA ALA A 23 3.93 -4.66 -9.70
C ALA A 23 2.95 -5.05 -10.81
N LEU A 24 3.30 -6.05 -11.63
CA LEU A 24 2.44 -6.58 -12.68
C LEU A 24 1.23 -7.33 -12.11
N SER A 25 1.37 -7.95 -10.95
CA SER A 25 0.31 -8.69 -10.25
C SER A 25 -0.42 -7.88 -9.17
N ARG A 26 -0.29 -6.54 -9.13
CA ARG A 26 -0.85 -5.70 -8.06
C ARG A 26 -2.38 -5.61 -8.11
N HIS A 27 -3.03 -6.66 -7.62
CA HIS A 27 -4.43 -6.68 -7.21
C HIS A 27 -4.44 -7.45 -5.90
N ILE A 28 -4.94 -6.85 -4.83
CA ILE A 28 -5.14 -7.62 -3.62
C ILE A 28 -6.21 -8.65 -3.95
N GLY A 29 -5.94 -9.89 -3.57
CA GLY A 29 -6.52 -11.08 -4.17
C GLY A 29 -8.04 -11.23 -4.07
N TYR A 30 -8.48 -12.46 -4.23
CA TYR A 30 -9.89 -12.78 -4.22
C TYR A 30 -10.48 -12.59 -2.82
N THR A 31 -11.35 -11.60 -2.59
CA THR A 31 -12.17 -11.60 -1.35
C THR A 31 -13.18 -12.73 -1.50
N THR A 32 -13.12 -13.82 -0.73
CA THR A 32 -14.29 -14.73 -0.69
C THR A 32 -15.31 -14.29 0.36
N GLY A 33 -14.89 -13.44 1.31
CA GLY A 33 -15.72 -13.08 2.46
C GLY A 33 -15.49 -11.67 3.04
N ALA A 34 -14.26 -11.19 3.22
CA ALA A 34 -14.02 -9.94 3.96
C ALA A 34 -14.24 -8.68 3.10
N TYR A 35 -15.33 -7.96 3.35
CA TYR A 35 -15.69 -6.73 2.62
C TYR A 35 -15.46 -5.44 3.41
N TYR A 36 -15.45 -5.50 4.74
CA TYR A 36 -15.47 -4.30 5.58
C TYR A 36 -14.06 -3.85 5.93
N LEU A 37 -13.62 -2.73 5.33
CA LEU A 37 -12.30 -2.15 5.57
C LEU A 37 -12.07 -1.86 7.05
N ASP A 38 -13.10 -1.38 7.76
CA ASP A 38 -13.04 -1.08 9.19
C ASP A 38 -12.56 -2.30 9.98
N ARG A 39 -13.18 -3.47 9.74
CA ARG A 39 -12.82 -4.73 10.42
C ARG A 39 -11.41 -5.21 10.08
N ILE A 40 -10.98 -5.00 8.84
CA ILE A 40 -9.61 -5.30 8.40
C ILE A 40 -8.61 -4.38 9.12
N SER A 41 -8.92 -3.09 9.19
CA SER A 41 -8.05 -2.08 9.78
C SER A 41 -7.95 -2.21 11.31
N GLU A 42 -9.05 -2.54 11.99
CA GLU A 42 -9.13 -2.63 13.45
C GLU A 42 -8.36 -3.83 14.03
N ILE A 43 -7.80 -4.72 13.21
CA ILE A 43 -6.94 -5.81 13.69
C ILE A 43 -5.71 -5.27 14.44
N VAL A 44 -5.22 -4.08 14.05
CA VAL A 44 -4.02 -3.49 14.65
C VAL A 44 -4.22 -3.11 16.12
N LEU A 45 -5.47 -2.93 16.54
CA LEU A 45 -5.84 -2.66 17.93
C LEU A 45 -5.66 -3.87 18.84
N ASP A 46 -5.69 -5.10 18.29
CA ASP A 46 -5.45 -6.30 19.10
C ASP A 46 -3.97 -6.39 19.54
N PHE A 47 -3.06 -5.66 18.91
CA PHE A 47 -1.64 -5.65 19.28
C PHE A 47 -1.30 -4.65 20.39
N VAL A 48 -2.28 -3.97 20.99
CA VAL A 48 -2.03 -3.09 22.14
C VAL A 48 -1.30 -3.88 23.23
N ASP A 49 -0.15 -3.34 23.66
CA ASP A 49 0.77 -3.95 24.62
C ASP A 49 1.28 -5.36 24.29
N LYS A 50 1.08 -5.85 23.05
CA LYS A 50 1.62 -7.14 22.56
C LYS A 50 2.57 -6.96 21.35
N PRO A 51 3.81 -7.51 21.40
CA PRO A 51 4.75 -7.33 20.30
C PRO A 51 4.37 -8.19 19.08
N PHE A 52 3.64 -9.28 19.32
CA PHE A 52 3.07 -10.17 18.32
C PHE A 52 1.80 -10.82 18.90
N GLN A 53 0.99 -11.42 18.05
CA GLN A 53 -0.11 -12.31 18.43
C GLN A 53 -0.05 -13.58 17.59
N TYR A 54 -0.54 -14.68 18.15
CA TYR A 54 -0.75 -15.91 17.40
C TYR A 54 -2.07 -15.85 16.61
N GLN A 55 -2.13 -16.61 15.51
CA GLN A 55 -3.33 -16.70 14.69
C GLN A 55 -4.60 -17.00 15.50
N PHE A 56 -4.56 -18.02 16.37
CA PHE A 56 -5.73 -18.41 17.16
C PHE A 56 -6.17 -17.32 18.15
N GLU A 57 -5.25 -16.47 18.64
CA GLU A 57 -5.58 -15.37 19.55
C GLU A 57 -6.33 -14.27 18.79
N LEU A 58 -5.87 -13.93 17.58
CA LEU A 58 -6.53 -12.98 16.71
C LEU A 58 -7.89 -13.49 16.24
N GLU A 59 -7.99 -14.78 15.89
CA GLU A 59 -9.25 -15.40 15.49
C GLU A 59 -10.30 -15.34 16.61
N THR A 60 -9.85 -15.60 17.84
CA THR A 60 -10.69 -15.48 19.05
C THR A 60 -11.14 -14.03 19.26
N ALA A 61 -10.21 -13.07 19.24
CA ALA A 61 -10.51 -11.66 19.46
C ALA A 61 -11.48 -11.09 18.40
N LEU A 62 -11.32 -11.48 17.13
CA LEU A 62 -12.21 -11.11 16.04
C LEU A 62 -13.62 -11.70 16.23
N SER A 63 -13.70 -12.95 16.68
CA SER A 63 -14.97 -13.63 16.96
C SER A 63 -15.72 -12.99 18.14
N ASP A 64 -15.02 -12.62 19.21
CA ASP A 64 -15.60 -11.96 20.38
C ASP A 64 -16.14 -10.55 20.02
N ARG A 65 -15.40 -9.78 19.22
CA ARG A 65 -15.88 -8.51 18.67
C ARG A 65 -17.11 -8.68 17.78
N ALA A 66 -17.18 -9.76 17.01
CA ALA A 66 -18.33 -10.07 16.17
C ALA A 66 -19.60 -10.36 16.98
N LEU A 67 -19.48 -11.11 18.08
CA LEU A 67 -20.57 -11.44 19.00
C LEU A 67 -21.14 -10.19 19.67
N SER A 68 -20.29 -9.26 20.11
CA SER A 68 -20.74 -7.98 20.67
C SER A 68 -21.42 -7.05 19.65
N SER A 69 -21.15 -7.24 18.34
CA SER A 69 -21.77 -6.48 17.24
C SER A 69 -23.07 -7.09 16.66
N ASN A 70 -23.59 -8.16 17.27
CA ASN A 70 -24.79 -8.91 16.83
C ASN A 70 -24.68 -9.46 15.39
N LYS A 71 -23.46 -9.67 14.90
CA LYS A 71 -23.15 -10.21 13.56
C LYS A 71 -21.99 -11.21 13.69
N PRO A 72 -22.26 -12.46 14.12
CA PRO A 72 -21.22 -13.48 14.24
C PRO A 72 -20.47 -13.66 12.93
N LEU A 73 -19.14 -13.81 13.03
CA LEU A 73 -18.26 -14.06 11.89
C LEU A 73 -18.08 -15.56 11.69
N THR A 74 -18.03 -15.99 10.43
CA THR A 74 -17.61 -17.36 10.11
C THR A 74 -16.10 -17.47 10.23
N GLU A 75 -15.57 -18.66 10.52
CA GLU A 75 -14.12 -18.91 10.57
C GLU A 75 -13.42 -18.45 9.28
N ASN A 76 -13.99 -18.78 8.12
CA ASN A 76 -13.48 -18.33 6.81
C ASN A 76 -13.41 -16.80 6.70
N TYR A 77 -14.37 -16.07 7.28
CA TYR A 77 -14.34 -14.61 7.25
C TYR A 77 -13.21 -14.03 8.10
N VAL A 78 -12.95 -14.65 9.25
CA VAL A 78 -11.87 -14.25 10.16
C VAL A 78 -10.50 -14.49 9.50
N GLU A 79 -10.31 -15.64 8.85
CA GLU A 79 -9.10 -15.90 8.06
C GLU A 79 -8.92 -14.88 6.92
N GLU A 80 -10.00 -14.53 6.23
CA GLU A 80 -9.98 -13.48 5.21
C GLU A 80 -9.56 -12.12 5.79
N ILE A 81 -10.04 -11.72 6.98
CA ILE A 81 -9.58 -10.49 7.64
C ILE A 81 -8.06 -10.50 7.80
N LEU A 82 -7.48 -11.60 8.28
CA LEU A 82 -6.02 -11.71 8.50
C LEU A 82 -5.25 -11.66 7.17
N ASN A 83 -5.74 -12.36 6.14
CA ASN A 83 -5.15 -12.35 4.80
C ASN A 83 -5.17 -10.95 4.19
N TRP A 84 -6.28 -10.22 4.33
CA TRP A 84 -6.42 -8.85 3.84
C TRP A 84 -5.56 -7.86 4.63
N SER A 85 -5.52 -7.99 5.94
CA SER A 85 -4.65 -7.16 6.80
C SER A 85 -3.18 -7.35 6.46
N THR A 86 -2.78 -8.58 6.14
CA THR A 86 -1.43 -8.91 5.68
C THR A 86 -1.17 -8.36 4.28
N SER A 87 -2.11 -8.51 3.35
CA SER A 87 -1.96 -8.06 1.97
C SER A 87 -1.94 -6.52 1.85
N LEU A 88 -2.64 -5.82 2.73
CA LEU A 88 -2.57 -4.37 2.89
C LEU A 88 -1.27 -3.91 3.59
N GLY A 89 -0.45 -4.84 4.11
CA GLY A 89 0.76 -4.53 4.85
C GLY A 89 0.49 -3.82 6.17
N LEU A 90 -0.66 -4.07 6.82
CA LEU A 90 -0.96 -3.57 8.16
C LEU A 90 -0.27 -4.44 9.23
N ILE A 91 -0.21 -5.74 8.97
CA ILE A 91 0.48 -6.73 9.78
C ILE A 91 1.37 -7.59 8.89
N ASP A 92 2.49 -8.06 9.43
CA ASP A 92 3.34 -9.06 8.80
C ASP A 92 3.09 -10.42 9.43
N LYS A 93 3.04 -11.43 8.57
CA LYS A 93 2.96 -12.84 8.97
C LYS A 93 4.38 -13.38 9.10
N ALA A 94 4.83 -13.61 10.33
CA ALA A 94 6.01 -14.41 10.60
C ALA A 94 5.62 -15.89 10.47
N LEU A 95 5.99 -16.50 9.34
CA LEU A 95 5.76 -17.92 9.12
C LEU A 95 6.41 -18.74 10.25
N PRO A 96 5.64 -19.59 10.96
CA PRO A 96 6.21 -20.55 11.89
C PRO A 96 6.61 -21.83 11.12
N SER A 97 7.56 -22.56 11.66
CA SER A 97 7.78 -23.98 11.41
C SER A 97 6.48 -24.78 11.42
N ASP A 98 6.24 -25.62 10.40
CA ASP A 98 5.30 -26.76 10.21
C ASP A 98 3.86 -26.73 10.79
N ASN A 99 3.46 -25.75 11.60
CA ASN A 99 2.17 -25.71 12.30
C ASN A 99 1.46 -24.35 12.12
N PRO A 100 0.34 -24.30 11.36
CA PRO A 100 -0.43 -23.07 11.11
C PRO A 100 -0.91 -22.35 12.38
N LYS A 101 -1.24 -23.07 13.47
CA LYS A 101 -1.72 -22.45 14.72
C LYS A 101 -0.62 -21.70 15.48
N MET A 102 0.65 -21.99 15.19
CA MET A 102 1.79 -21.24 15.76
C MET A 102 2.17 -20.01 14.94
N THR A 103 1.36 -19.65 13.94
CA THR A 103 1.65 -18.49 13.08
C THR A 103 1.59 -17.23 13.90
N ARG A 104 2.67 -16.45 13.86
CA ARG A 104 2.76 -15.17 14.55
C ARG A 104 2.51 -14.04 13.57
N TYR A 105 1.76 -13.05 14.01
CA TYR A 105 1.57 -11.80 13.31
C TYR A 105 2.19 -10.66 14.12
N THR A 106 2.72 -9.65 13.43
CA THR A 106 3.29 -8.44 14.04
C THR A 106 2.81 -7.21 13.28
N PRO A 107 2.50 -6.07 13.92
CA PRO A 107 2.19 -4.84 13.20
C PRO A 107 3.38 -4.37 12.38
N THR A 108 3.14 -3.89 11.16
CA THR A 108 4.15 -3.18 10.37
C THR A 108 4.31 -1.74 10.88
N ALA A 109 5.28 -0.98 10.34
CA ALA A 109 5.37 0.46 10.61
C ALA A 109 4.08 1.22 10.29
N LEU A 110 3.41 0.84 9.20
CA LEU A 110 2.09 1.35 8.81
C LEU A 110 1.02 0.93 9.83
N GLY A 111 1.03 -0.34 10.26
CA GLY A 111 0.12 -0.86 11.28
C GLY A 111 0.24 -0.14 12.63
N TYR A 112 1.46 0.16 13.07
CA TYR A 112 1.70 0.96 14.28
C TYR A 112 1.15 2.39 14.14
N SER A 113 1.36 3.03 12.98
CA SER A 113 0.82 4.36 12.69
C SER A 113 -0.71 4.36 12.69
N LEU A 114 -1.32 3.36 12.06
CA LEU A 114 -2.77 3.19 11.99
C LEU A 114 -3.36 2.93 13.38
N ARG A 115 -2.70 2.09 14.19
CA ARG A 115 -3.11 1.86 15.58
C ARG A 115 -3.16 3.16 16.36
N TYR A 116 -2.16 4.02 16.23
CA TYR A 116 -2.17 5.33 16.88
C TYR A 116 -3.36 6.17 16.41
N ALA A 117 -3.55 6.32 15.09
CA ALA A 117 -4.65 7.09 14.51
C ALA A 117 -6.03 6.63 15.01
N LEU A 118 -6.27 5.31 15.01
CA LEU A 118 -7.50 4.71 15.53
C LEU A 118 -7.67 4.94 17.04
N THR A 119 -6.60 4.85 17.82
CA THR A 119 -6.64 5.04 19.28
C THR A 119 -7.07 6.44 19.67
N ILE A 120 -6.62 7.46 18.92
CA ILE A 120 -6.97 8.86 19.19
C ILE A 120 -8.21 9.36 18.43
N GLY A 121 -8.81 8.51 17.58
CA GLY A 121 -9.97 8.85 16.77
C GLY A 121 -9.70 9.79 15.59
N ASP A 122 -8.44 9.87 15.11
CA ASP A 122 -8.08 10.69 13.95
C ASP A 122 -8.46 9.99 12.64
N LYS A 123 -9.71 10.23 12.22
CA LYS A 123 -10.29 9.64 11.00
C LYS A 123 -9.58 10.08 9.73
N GLN A 124 -9.07 11.32 9.68
CA GLN A 124 -8.40 11.82 8.48
C GLN A 124 -7.08 11.09 8.29
N PHE A 125 -6.30 10.96 9.36
CA PHE A 125 -5.04 10.23 9.30
C PHE A 125 -5.26 8.73 9.07
N SER A 126 -6.25 8.09 9.71
CA SER A 126 -6.55 6.67 9.46
C SER A 126 -6.97 6.42 8.01
N ASN A 127 -7.83 7.27 7.44
CA ASN A 127 -8.27 7.14 6.05
C ASN A 127 -7.11 7.34 5.08
N TYR A 128 -6.23 8.30 5.36
CA TYR A 128 -5.01 8.50 4.59
C TYR A 128 -4.12 7.24 4.57
N LEU A 129 -3.84 6.65 5.74
CA LEU A 129 -3.01 5.44 5.87
C LEU A 129 -3.59 4.25 5.10
N LEU A 130 -4.92 4.06 5.19
CA LEU A 130 -5.61 3.00 4.46
C LEU A 130 -5.65 3.25 2.95
N THR A 131 -5.76 4.51 2.53
CA THR A 131 -5.68 4.90 1.11
C THR A 131 -4.31 4.57 0.54
N GLU A 132 -3.23 5.01 1.18
CA GLU A 132 -1.86 4.70 0.75
C GLU A 132 -1.60 3.18 0.72
N SER A 133 -2.11 2.45 1.72
CA SER A 133 -2.05 0.98 1.77
C SER A 133 -2.72 0.32 0.56
N ILE A 134 -3.93 0.76 0.22
CA ILE A 134 -4.69 0.26 -0.92
C ILE A 134 -3.99 0.63 -2.22
N LEU A 135 -3.50 1.87 -2.38
CA LEU A 135 -2.78 2.25 -3.60
C LEU A 135 -1.50 1.42 -3.78
N LYS A 136 -0.76 1.17 -2.70
CA LYS A 136 0.47 0.37 -2.77
C LYS A 136 0.23 -1.09 -3.14
N ASN A 137 -0.89 -1.67 -2.72
CA ASN A 137 -1.12 -3.11 -2.83
C ASN A 137 -2.24 -3.50 -3.83
N ASP A 138 -3.09 -2.56 -4.23
CA ASP A 138 -4.36 -2.79 -4.94
C ASP A 138 -4.71 -1.77 -6.03
N ALA A 139 -3.83 -0.80 -6.32
CA ALA A 139 -4.17 0.33 -7.19
C ALA A 139 -4.87 -0.08 -8.48
N ASP A 140 -4.41 -1.16 -9.13
CA ASP A 140 -4.94 -1.59 -10.42
C ASP A 140 -6.42 -1.96 -10.36
N ALA A 141 -6.85 -2.66 -9.30
CA ALA A 141 -8.26 -3.00 -9.13
C ALA A 141 -9.04 -1.82 -8.53
N TYR A 142 -8.43 -1.10 -7.59
CA TYR A 142 -9.09 0.00 -6.87
C TYR A 142 -9.42 1.19 -7.78
N VAL A 143 -8.46 1.65 -8.58
CA VAL A 143 -8.63 2.77 -9.51
C VAL A 143 -9.64 2.43 -10.59
N LEU A 144 -9.56 1.23 -11.16
CA LEU A 144 -10.56 0.79 -12.15
C LEU A 144 -11.97 0.78 -11.54
N VAL A 145 -12.13 0.37 -10.28
CA VAL A 145 -13.43 0.46 -9.60
C VAL A 145 -13.88 1.90 -9.41
N LEU A 146 -12.99 2.84 -9.07
CA LEU A 146 -13.33 4.26 -8.97
C LEU A 146 -13.83 4.81 -10.31
N GLU A 147 -13.09 4.58 -11.39
CA GLU A 147 -13.48 5.04 -12.72
C GLU A 147 -14.79 4.41 -13.20
N SER A 148 -14.93 3.08 -13.09
CA SER A 148 -16.15 2.38 -13.49
C SER A 148 -17.36 2.76 -12.62
N ALA A 149 -17.15 3.07 -11.34
CA ALA A 149 -18.21 3.57 -10.47
C ALA A 149 -18.63 4.99 -10.84
N ALA A 150 -17.69 5.86 -11.19
CA ALA A 150 -17.97 7.21 -11.68
C ALA A 150 -18.82 7.17 -12.96
N GLU A 151 -18.44 6.32 -13.92
CA GLU A 151 -19.16 6.12 -15.17
C GLU A 151 -20.59 5.57 -14.92
N SER A 152 -20.71 4.57 -14.05
CA SER A 152 -22.00 3.99 -13.66
C SER A 152 -22.95 5.02 -13.02
N ILE A 153 -22.41 5.96 -12.22
CA ILE A 153 -23.18 7.05 -11.64
C ILE A 153 -23.59 8.07 -12.71
N ALA A 154 -22.67 8.46 -13.59
CA ALA A 154 -22.94 9.41 -14.68
C ALA A 154 -24.02 8.90 -15.64
N GLN A 155 -24.01 7.59 -15.93
CA GLN A 155 -25.01 6.93 -16.78
C GLN A 155 -26.28 6.49 -16.02
N ASN A 156 -26.28 6.61 -14.68
CA ASN A 156 -27.36 6.12 -13.82
C ASN A 156 -27.73 4.64 -14.06
N ASP A 157 -26.74 3.79 -14.35
CA ASP A 157 -26.92 2.35 -14.59
C ASP A 157 -25.90 1.54 -13.77
N PRO A 158 -26.35 0.77 -12.75
CA PRO A 158 -25.49 -0.10 -11.95
C PRO A 158 -24.77 -1.21 -12.73
N LYS A 159 -25.29 -1.62 -13.90
CA LYS A 159 -24.68 -2.67 -14.72
C LYS A 159 -23.38 -2.20 -15.37
N VAL A 160 -23.29 -0.90 -15.66
CA VAL A 160 -22.11 -0.25 -16.27
C VAL A 160 -20.86 -0.49 -15.45
N LEU A 161 -20.96 -0.46 -14.11
CA LEU A 161 -19.80 -0.69 -13.24
C LEU A 161 -19.16 -2.07 -13.48
N ALA A 162 -19.98 -3.11 -13.66
CA ALA A 162 -19.48 -4.46 -13.85
C ALA A 162 -18.89 -4.66 -15.25
N SER A 163 -19.55 -4.14 -16.29
CA SER A 163 -19.06 -4.23 -17.67
C SER A 163 -17.79 -3.42 -17.87
N GLU A 164 -17.76 -2.16 -17.44
CA GLU A 164 -16.58 -1.28 -17.57
C GLU A 164 -15.37 -1.86 -16.83
N PHE A 165 -15.56 -2.33 -15.60
CA PHE A 165 -14.46 -2.89 -14.82
C PHE A 165 -13.86 -4.13 -15.51
N MET A 166 -14.72 -4.99 -16.07
CA MET A 166 -14.30 -6.20 -16.77
C MET A 166 -13.55 -5.88 -18.07
N GLU A 167 -14.08 -4.97 -18.89
CA GLU A 167 -13.46 -4.56 -20.15
C GLU A 167 -12.11 -3.86 -19.92
N ARG A 168 -12.04 -2.93 -18.96
CA ARG A 168 -10.80 -2.24 -18.61
C ARG A 168 -9.77 -3.21 -18.05
N THR A 169 -10.17 -4.14 -17.17
CA THR A 169 -9.26 -5.18 -16.65
C THR A 169 -8.68 -6.04 -17.79
N LYS A 170 -9.52 -6.47 -18.75
CA LYS A 170 -9.10 -7.25 -19.91
C LYS A 170 -8.11 -6.45 -20.78
N SER A 171 -8.43 -5.19 -21.08
CA SER A 171 -7.57 -4.28 -21.84
C SER A 171 -6.20 -4.08 -21.17
N THR A 172 -6.19 -3.81 -19.86
CA THR A 172 -4.96 -3.61 -19.08
C THR A 172 -4.08 -4.87 -19.06
N ARG A 173 -4.67 -6.06 -18.83
CA ARG A 173 -3.93 -7.34 -18.86
C ARG A 173 -3.33 -7.60 -20.24
N MET A 174 -4.08 -7.35 -21.31
CA MET A 174 -3.59 -7.51 -22.68
C MET A 174 -2.43 -6.56 -22.99
N LYS A 175 -2.53 -5.27 -22.63
CA LYS A 175 -1.45 -4.29 -22.81
C LYS A 175 -0.19 -4.68 -22.05
N ARG A 176 -0.32 -5.09 -20.78
CA ARG A 176 0.80 -5.57 -19.96
C ARG A 176 1.46 -6.81 -20.56
N TYR A 177 0.65 -7.76 -20.99
CA TYR A 177 1.15 -8.99 -21.59
C TYR A 177 1.95 -8.71 -22.87
N LYS A 178 1.44 -7.82 -23.74
CA LYS A 178 2.16 -7.37 -24.92
C LYS A 178 3.50 -6.71 -24.53
N TRP A 179 3.48 -5.79 -23.57
CA TRP A 179 4.69 -5.13 -23.10
C TRP A 179 5.72 -6.12 -22.52
N ILE A 180 5.31 -7.14 -21.77
CA ILE A 180 6.21 -8.19 -21.25
C ILE A 180 6.90 -8.92 -22.41
N ASN A 181 6.16 -9.24 -23.49
CA ASN A 181 6.73 -9.90 -24.67
C ASN A 181 7.76 -9.02 -25.38
N ASP A 182 7.48 -7.73 -25.50
CA ASP A 182 8.36 -6.77 -26.14
C ASP A 182 9.62 -6.50 -25.28
N ALA A 183 9.45 -6.31 -23.96
CA ALA A 183 10.52 -6.01 -23.00
C ALA A 183 11.45 -7.20 -22.73
N PHE A 184 10.96 -8.43 -22.88
CA PHE A 184 11.72 -9.66 -22.65
C PHE A 184 11.66 -10.58 -23.89
N PRO A 185 12.41 -10.28 -24.96
CA PRO A 185 12.39 -11.11 -26.17
C PRO A 185 13.02 -12.49 -25.95
N ILE A 186 13.90 -12.62 -24.95
CA ILE A 186 14.54 -13.89 -24.57
C ILE A 186 13.54 -14.75 -23.77
N PRO A 187 13.12 -15.93 -24.28
CA PRO A 187 12.07 -16.74 -23.66
C PRO A 187 12.35 -17.12 -22.20
N GLN A 188 13.61 -17.43 -21.86
CA GLN A 188 14.00 -17.83 -20.50
C GLN A 188 13.81 -16.70 -19.48
N LEU A 189 14.12 -15.46 -19.88
CA LEU A 189 13.95 -14.30 -19.01
C LEU A 189 12.46 -13.94 -18.87
N ARG A 190 11.73 -14.01 -19.98
CA ARG A 190 10.28 -13.80 -19.98
C ARG A 190 9.56 -14.79 -19.07
N ASN A 191 9.89 -16.08 -19.16
CA ASN A 191 9.25 -17.12 -18.35
C ASN A 191 9.44 -16.88 -16.85
N ARG A 192 10.63 -16.42 -16.41
CA ARG A 192 10.88 -16.06 -15.00
C ARG A 192 9.96 -14.96 -14.49
N ILE A 193 9.64 -13.97 -15.34
CA ILE A 193 8.69 -12.91 -15.01
C ILE A 193 7.26 -13.47 -15.03
N VAL A 194 6.88 -14.18 -16.09
CA VAL A 194 5.52 -14.75 -16.26
C VAL A 194 5.13 -15.68 -15.11
N GLU A 195 6.04 -16.52 -14.63
CA GLU A 195 5.84 -17.39 -13.46
C GLU A 195 5.48 -16.63 -12.17
N ARG A 196 5.77 -15.33 -12.11
CA ARG A 196 5.48 -14.46 -10.95
C ARG A 196 4.20 -13.64 -11.13
N VAL A 197 3.58 -13.71 -12.30
CA VAL A 197 2.39 -12.93 -12.64
C VAL A 197 1.16 -13.83 -12.61
N SER A 198 0.40 -13.73 -11.53
CA SER A 198 -0.75 -14.59 -11.20
C SER A 198 -1.88 -14.62 -12.23
N TRP A 199 -2.03 -13.60 -13.07
CA TRP A 199 -3.07 -13.54 -14.11
C TRP A 199 -2.62 -14.05 -15.49
N ILE A 200 -1.35 -14.43 -15.65
CA ILE A 200 -0.85 -15.09 -16.85
C ILE A 200 -0.93 -16.60 -16.63
N LYS A 201 -1.54 -17.33 -17.56
CA LYS A 201 -1.63 -18.79 -17.53
C LYS A 201 -0.75 -19.36 -18.63
N SER A 202 0.15 -20.27 -18.27
CA SER A 202 0.87 -21.10 -19.23
C SER A 202 -0.06 -22.21 -19.72
N GLY A 203 -0.27 -22.33 -21.03
CA GLY A 203 -0.91 -23.52 -21.60
C GLY A 203 -0.04 -24.77 -21.42
N GLU A 204 -0.60 -25.95 -21.75
CA GLU A 204 0.13 -27.22 -21.74
C GLU A 204 1.33 -27.22 -22.72
N SER A 205 1.30 -26.35 -23.74
CA SER A 205 2.41 -26.09 -24.65
C SER A 205 3.09 -24.76 -24.29
N THR A 206 4.43 -24.70 -24.36
CA THR A 206 5.21 -23.47 -24.10
C THR A 206 4.93 -22.33 -25.10
N SER A 207 4.15 -22.60 -26.14
CA SER A 207 3.72 -21.66 -27.18
C SER A 207 2.36 -21.00 -26.91
N ASP A 208 1.51 -21.55 -26.03
CA ASP A 208 0.17 -21.01 -25.73
C ASP A 208 0.14 -20.33 -24.36
N VAL A 209 0.95 -19.29 -24.18
CA VAL A 209 0.85 -18.43 -22.99
C VAL A 209 -0.26 -17.41 -23.22
N GLY A 210 -1.30 -17.47 -22.40
CA GLY A 210 -2.48 -16.58 -22.45
C GLY A 210 -2.66 -15.81 -21.14
N TYR A 211 -3.58 -14.85 -21.12
CA TYR A 211 -3.99 -14.15 -19.90
C TYR A 211 -5.38 -14.62 -19.46
N ASP A 212 -5.61 -14.70 -18.16
CA ASP A 212 -6.91 -15.08 -17.61
C ASP A 212 -7.95 -14.00 -17.92
N GLU A 213 -9.03 -14.38 -18.60
CA GLU A 213 -10.14 -13.45 -18.89
C GLU A 213 -11.00 -13.28 -17.62
N PRO A 214 -11.24 -12.04 -17.15
CA PRO A 214 -12.06 -11.81 -15.97
C PRO A 214 -13.52 -12.21 -16.24
N GLY A 215 -14.02 -13.21 -15.51
CA GLY A 215 -15.43 -13.62 -15.55
C GLY A 215 -16.32 -12.88 -14.54
N GLU A 216 -17.63 -13.13 -14.57
CA GLU A 216 -18.60 -12.48 -13.66
C GLU A 216 -18.28 -12.65 -12.18
N HIS A 217 -17.78 -13.83 -11.80
CA HIS A 217 -17.36 -14.11 -10.42
C HIS A 217 -16.23 -13.15 -10.00
N PHE A 218 -15.20 -13.01 -10.84
CA PHE A 218 -14.10 -12.08 -10.61
C PHE A 218 -14.61 -10.64 -10.40
N VAL A 219 -15.49 -10.16 -11.28
CA VAL A 219 -16.05 -8.80 -11.21
C VAL A 219 -16.78 -8.55 -9.90
N ARG A 220 -17.65 -9.49 -9.48
CA ARG A 220 -18.43 -9.35 -8.24
C ARG A 220 -17.54 -9.17 -7.01
N HIS A 221 -16.47 -9.97 -6.94
CA HIS A 221 -15.58 -10.01 -5.78
C HIS A 221 -14.53 -8.89 -5.79
N HIS A 222 -14.32 -8.22 -6.92
CA HIS A 222 -13.44 -7.05 -6.94
C HIS A 222 -14.21 -5.76 -6.70
N THR A 223 -15.34 -5.59 -7.38
CA THR A 223 -16.03 -4.29 -7.43
C THR A 223 -16.80 -3.97 -6.15
N LYS A 224 -17.50 -4.95 -5.57
CA LYS A 224 -18.33 -4.73 -4.38
C LYS A 224 -17.52 -4.27 -3.14
N PRO A 225 -16.43 -4.95 -2.72
CA PRO A 225 -15.64 -4.49 -1.58
C PRO A 225 -15.03 -3.12 -1.83
N ARG A 226 -14.38 -2.93 -2.98
CA ARG A 226 -13.63 -1.70 -3.30
C ARG A 226 -14.54 -0.49 -3.45
N LYS A 227 -15.76 -0.66 -3.99
CA LYS A 227 -16.79 0.39 -3.98
C LYS A 227 -17.18 0.77 -2.54
N GLY A 228 -17.30 -0.23 -1.66
CA GLY A 228 -17.52 0.00 -0.23
C GLY A 228 -16.38 0.79 0.42
N TRP A 229 -15.13 0.40 0.15
CA TRP A 229 -13.95 1.09 0.66
C TRP A 229 -13.86 2.53 0.15
N ALA A 230 -14.13 2.75 -1.14
CA ALA A 230 -14.18 4.09 -1.73
C ALA A 230 -15.20 5.00 -1.04
N LYS A 231 -16.36 4.47 -0.62
CA LYS A 231 -17.33 5.22 0.16
C LYS A 231 -16.84 5.51 1.58
N ILE A 232 -16.27 4.51 2.27
CA ILE A 232 -15.73 4.65 3.64
C ILE A 232 -14.60 5.69 3.69
N LEU A 233 -13.70 5.65 2.71
CA LEU A 233 -12.54 6.53 2.63
C LEU A 233 -12.91 7.92 2.09
N GLY A 234 -14.12 8.12 1.59
CA GLY A 234 -14.59 9.40 1.05
C GLY A 234 -14.04 9.72 -0.34
N HIS A 235 -13.69 8.72 -1.14
CA HIS A 235 -13.25 8.87 -2.54
C HIS A 235 -14.42 8.85 -3.53
N LEU A 236 -15.55 8.29 -3.11
CA LEU A 236 -16.75 8.13 -3.92
C LEU A 236 -18.00 8.49 -3.10
N THR A 237 -18.89 9.28 -3.71
CA THR A 237 -20.23 9.61 -3.19
C THR A 237 -21.30 9.03 -4.10
N GLU A 238 -22.58 9.25 -3.78
CA GLU A 238 -23.67 8.89 -4.70
C GLU A 238 -23.69 9.78 -5.96
N SER A 239 -23.01 10.93 -5.95
CA SER A 239 -22.97 11.87 -7.07
C SER A 239 -21.74 11.70 -7.98
N GLY A 240 -20.79 10.84 -7.61
CA GLY A 240 -19.55 10.63 -8.36
C GLY A 240 -18.32 10.61 -7.46
N LEU A 241 -17.15 10.78 -8.07
CA LEU A 241 -15.88 10.91 -7.34
C LEU A 241 -15.85 12.21 -6.52
N THR A 242 -15.16 12.17 -5.39
CA THR A 242 -14.78 13.39 -4.66
C THR A 242 -13.49 13.97 -5.24
N GLU A 243 -13.10 15.17 -4.81
CA GLU A 243 -11.81 15.78 -5.20
C GLU A 243 -10.62 14.84 -4.92
N LEU A 244 -10.61 14.16 -3.77
CA LEU A 244 -9.59 13.17 -3.44
C LEU A 244 -9.68 11.94 -4.36
N GLY A 245 -10.89 11.47 -4.68
CA GLY A 245 -11.10 10.38 -5.64
C GLY A 245 -10.58 10.72 -7.04
N GLU A 246 -10.85 11.93 -7.52
CA GLU A 246 -10.32 12.45 -8.79
C GLU A 246 -8.79 12.55 -8.77
N GLN A 247 -8.22 13.07 -7.69
CA GLN A 247 -6.77 13.15 -7.51
C GLN A 247 -6.10 11.76 -7.57
N ILE A 248 -6.70 10.75 -6.95
CA ILE A 248 -6.21 9.36 -7.00
C ILE A 248 -6.20 8.84 -8.43
N VAL A 249 -7.31 8.98 -9.16
CA VAL A 249 -7.43 8.54 -10.56
C VAL A 249 -6.41 9.26 -11.43
N GLN A 250 -6.28 10.58 -11.30
CA GLN A 250 -5.30 11.38 -12.04
C GLN A 250 -3.85 10.99 -11.73
N THR A 251 -3.55 10.68 -10.46
CA THR A 251 -2.20 10.27 -10.04
C THR A 251 -1.79 8.97 -10.70
N VAL A 252 -2.71 8.00 -10.81
CA VAL A 252 -2.42 6.69 -11.43
C VAL A 252 -2.42 6.75 -12.96
N ALA A 253 -3.28 7.58 -13.56
CA ALA A 253 -3.30 7.79 -15.01
C ALA A 253 -1.99 8.44 -15.55
N GLY A 254 -1.25 9.14 -14.69
CA GLY A 254 0.03 9.79 -15.01
C GLY A 254 -0.10 10.99 -15.96
N LYS A 255 0.99 11.77 -16.10
CA LYS A 255 1.01 13.01 -16.92
C LYS A 255 0.80 12.79 -18.43
N HIS A 256 0.99 11.57 -18.91
CA HIS A 256 0.92 11.23 -20.34
C HIS A 256 -0.21 10.25 -20.68
N GLY A 257 -1.02 9.82 -19.72
CA GLY A 257 -2.10 8.85 -19.95
C GLY A 257 -1.62 7.51 -20.52
N ARG A 258 -0.32 7.20 -20.35
CA ARG A 258 0.31 5.97 -20.88
C ARG A 258 0.32 4.82 -19.89
N TYR A 259 0.02 5.10 -18.62
CA TYR A 259 -0.03 4.11 -17.57
C TYR A 259 -1.45 3.85 -17.13
N ASP A 260 -1.81 2.57 -17.20
CA ASP A 260 -3.04 2.06 -16.60
C ASP A 260 -2.73 1.36 -15.25
N TRP A 261 -1.53 1.61 -14.65
CA TRP A 261 -1.08 0.97 -13.40
C TRP A 261 0.15 1.63 -12.74
N ILE A 262 0.43 1.26 -11.48
CA ILE A 262 1.63 1.72 -10.76
C ILE A 262 2.82 0.81 -11.10
N GLY A 263 3.89 1.34 -11.67
CA GLY A 263 5.11 0.59 -12.01
C GLY A 263 5.87 0.01 -10.80
N PRO A 264 6.91 -0.82 -11.04
CA PRO A 264 7.84 -1.20 -9.97
C PRO A 264 8.65 0.02 -9.49
N PRO A 265 9.44 -0.09 -8.42
CA PRO A 265 10.33 0.99 -7.98
C PRO A 265 11.28 1.46 -9.10
N GLU A 266 11.65 2.74 -9.05
CA GLU A 266 12.64 3.33 -9.95
C GLU A 266 13.95 2.52 -9.97
N GLY A 267 14.58 2.39 -11.14
CA GLY A 267 15.79 1.58 -11.31
C GLY A 267 15.55 0.07 -11.48
N CYS A 268 14.32 -0.41 -11.24
CA CYS A 268 13.98 -1.83 -11.38
C CYS A 268 14.02 -2.30 -12.85
N GLN A 269 13.46 -1.52 -13.77
CA GLN A 269 13.41 -1.87 -15.19
C GLN A 269 14.82 -1.86 -15.81
N GLU A 270 15.65 -0.90 -15.42
CA GLU A 270 17.05 -0.75 -15.80
C GLU A 270 17.89 -1.91 -15.26
N SER A 271 17.66 -2.33 -14.01
CA SER A 271 18.35 -3.47 -13.40
C SER A 271 18.05 -4.78 -14.13
N LEU A 272 16.88 -4.89 -14.76
CA LEU A 272 16.49 -6.01 -15.62
C LEU A 272 17.07 -5.93 -17.04
N ARG A 273 17.73 -4.81 -17.39
CA ARG A 273 18.28 -4.49 -18.72
C ARG A 273 17.22 -4.38 -19.82
N ILE A 274 16.05 -3.84 -19.47
CA ILE A 274 15.03 -3.48 -20.47
C ILE A 274 15.60 -2.34 -21.35
N GLU A 275 15.37 -2.42 -22.65
CA GLU A 275 15.80 -1.39 -23.60
C GLU A 275 15.16 -0.05 -23.28
N SER A 276 15.89 1.06 -23.45
CA SER A 276 15.42 2.40 -23.05
C SER A 276 14.12 2.83 -23.73
N GLY A 277 13.85 2.35 -24.95
CA GLY A 277 12.58 2.62 -25.65
C GLY A 277 11.37 1.84 -25.12
N LEU A 278 11.60 0.85 -24.25
CA LEU A 278 10.59 0.00 -23.64
C LEU A 278 10.47 0.23 -22.12
N ILE A 279 11.38 1.03 -21.53
CA ILE A 279 11.25 1.49 -20.15
C ILE A 279 10.02 2.39 -20.08
N LEU A 280 9.08 2.00 -19.24
CA LEU A 280 7.92 2.82 -18.97
C LEU A 280 8.28 3.88 -17.91
N GLU A 281 7.78 5.11 -18.07
CA GLU A 281 7.91 6.24 -17.12
C GLU A 281 6.72 6.41 -16.18
N GLY A 282 6.89 6.41 -14.85
CA GLY A 282 5.90 6.43 -13.76
C GLY A 282 4.40 6.82 -13.95
N PRO A 283 3.56 6.46 -12.97
CA PRO A 283 3.92 6.45 -11.55
C PRO A 283 4.58 5.15 -11.09
N PHE A 284 5.61 5.25 -10.26
CA PHE A 284 6.36 4.10 -9.74
C PHE A 284 5.95 3.75 -8.31
N ASP A 285 6.21 2.53 -7.86
CA ASP A 285 6.13 2.21 -6.43
C ASP A 285 7.27 2.95 -5.72
N SER A 286 6.94 4.06 -5.06
CA SER A 286 7.91 4.86 -4.32
C SER A 286 7.77 4.59 -2.84
N ASP A 287 8.91 4.50 -2.16
CA ASP A 287 8.93 4.53 -0.71
C ASP A 287 8.28 5.80 -0.19
N ASP A 288 8.31 6.94 -0.90
CA ASP A 288 7.68 8.19 -0.47
C ASP A 288 6.15 8.17 -0.50
N GLY A 289 5.52 7.18 -1.16
CA GLY A 289 4.06 7.11 -1.33
C GLY A 289 3.60 7.57 -2.70
N VAL A 290 2.42 7.09 -3.11
CA VAL A 290 1.91 7.29 -4.47
C VAL A 290 1.41 8.72 -4.66
N LEU A 291 0.73 9.27 -3.65
CA LEU A 291 0.12 10.61 -3.70
C LEU A 291 1.13 11.77 -3.68
N LEU A 292 2.41 11.51 -3.37
CA LEU A 292 3.44 12.56 -3.30
C LEU A 292 4.15 12.86 -4.63
N GLN A 293 4.04 11.98 -5.63
CA GLN A 293 4.92 12.01 -6.81
C GLN A 293 4.79 13.29 -7.65
N ASN A 294 3.61 13.92 -7.62
CA ASN A 294 3.32 15.12 -8.40
C ASN A 294 3.41 16.42 -7.59
N LEU A 295 3.73 16.36 -6.28
CA LEU A 295 3.73 17.54 -5.44
C LEU A 295 5.03 18.35 -5.60
N PRO A 296 4.95 19.70 -5.61
CA PRO A 296 6.12 20.57 -5.60
C PRO A 296 6.92 20.39 -4.31
N VAL A 297 8.21 20.70 -4.38
CA VAL A 297 9.08 20.67 -3.19
C VAL A 297 8.78 21.88 -2.31
N ILE A 298 8.63 21.64 -1.00
CA ILE A 298 8.30 22.66 0.00
C ILE A 298 9.40 23.73 0.12
N ASP A 299 8.99 24.93 0.50
CA ASP A 299 9.88 26.03 0.87
C ASP A 299 10.38 25.92 2.32
N ASP A 300 11.25 26.85 2.72
CA ASP A 300 11.89 26.83 4.04
C ASP A 300 10.92 27.08 5.20
N GLU A 301 9.84 27.84 4.97
CA GLU A 301 8.83 28.15 5.99
C GLU A 301 7.93 26.94 6.25
N GLY A 302 7.36 26.34 5.20
CA GLY A 302 6.59 25.10 5.34
C GLY A 302 7.42 23.94 5.89
N TYR A 303 8.72 23.89 5.59
CA TYR A 303 9.63 22.90 6.19
C TYR A 303 9.74 23.05 7.72
N LYS A 304 9.72 24.28 8.24
CA LYS A 304 9.81 24.56 9.68
C LYS A 304 8.56 24.08 10.42
N ASP A 305 7.38 24.29 9.85
CA ASP A 305 6.11 23.86 10.43
C ASP A 305 6.00 22.33 10.44
N LEU A 306 6.33 21.68 9.31
CA LEU A 306 6.41 20.22 9.22
C LEU A 306 7.31 19.61 10.29
N LYS A 307 8.47 20.24 10.53
CA LYS A 307 9.44 19.79 11.53
C LYS A 307 8.85 19.85 12.95
N ALA A 308 8.12 20.91 13.29
CA ALA A 308 7.48 21.04 14.59
C ALA A 308 6.37 20.00 14.78
N SER A 309 5.46 19.88 13.80
CA SER A 309 4.36 18.90 13.84
C SER A 309 4.87 17.44 13.88
N THR A 310 5.93 17.14 13.14
CA THR A 310 6.57 15.81 13.17
C THR A 310 7.11 15.49 14.55
N ALA A 311 7.80 16.44 15.21
CA ALA A 311 8.32 16.25 16.56
C ALA A 311 7.20 16.04 17.59
N GLU A 312 6.11 16.81 17.51
CA GLU A 312 4.94 16.65 18.39
C GLU A 312 4.27 15.29 18.22
N PHE A 313 4.09 14.85 16.97
CA PHE A 313 3.59 13.50 16.68
C PHE A 313 4.48 12.43 17.27
N MET A 314 5.80 12.51 17.08
CA MET A 314 6.74 11.53 17.64
C MET A 314 6.61 11.39 19.16
N ILE A 315 6.36 12.50 19.87
CA ILE A 315 6.18 12.49 21.32
C ILE A 315 4.83 11.89 21.70
N ASN A 316 3.75 12.39 21.09
CA ASN A 316 2.38 12.01 21.44
C ASN A 316 2.06 10.57 21.04
N ALA A 317 2.60 10.11 19.91
CA ALA A 317 2.41 8.77 19.39
C ALA A 317 3.35 7.74 20.02
N PHE A 318 4.41 8.16 20.72
CA PHE A 318 5.40 7.25 21.30
C PHE A 318 4.80 6.08 22.10
N PRO A 319 3.79 6.26 22.98
CA PRO A 319 3.19 5.14 23.69
C PRO A 319 2.60 4.07 22.77
N SER A 320 2.06 4.48 21.62
CA SER A 320 1.48 3.62 20.59
C SER A 320 2.47 3.16 19.54
N LEU A 321 3.68 3.74 19.45
CA LEU A 321 4.71 3.36 18.48
C LEU A 321 5.88 2.60 19.11
N ARG A 322 6.05 2.68 20.44
CA ARG A 322 7.16 2.04 21.14
C ARG A 322 7.07 0.52 21.09
N LEU A 323 8.23 -0.11 21.03
CA LEU A 323 8.38 -1.53 21.26
C LEU A 323 8.02 -1.82 22.73
N ILE A 324 7.27 -2.88 22.99
CA ILE A 324 6.78 -3.14 24.36
C ILE A 324 7.93 -3.46 25.33
N ARG A 325 8.96 -4.13 24.84
CA ARG A 325 10.12 -4.54 25.64
C ARG A 325 11.30 -3.55 25.59
N ALA A 326 11.13 -2.40 24.95
CA ALA A 326 12.19 -1.39 24.86
C ALA A 326 11.61 0.02 24.92
N LYS A 327 12.26 0.96 25.61
CA LYS A 327 11.88 2.38 25.61
C LYS A 327 12.28 3.06 24.29
N GLN A 328 11.91 2.49 23.15
CA GLN A 328 12.23 3.02 21.82
C GLN A 328 11.14 2.67 20.80
N ALA A 329 10.99 3.52 19.79
CA ALA A 329 10.06 3.38 18.67
C ALA A 329 10.82 3.47 17.34
N SER A 330 10.33 2.77 16.32
CA SER A 330 10.93 2.83 14.98
C SER A 330 10.64 4.19 14.32
N LEU A 331 11.64 4.74 13.64
CA LEU A 331 11.45 5.93 12.80
C LEU A 331 10.61 5.63 11.55
N ASP A 332 10.51 4.37 11.13
CA ASP A 332 9.65 3.99 10.00
C ASP A 332 8.18 4.21 10.29
N ALA A 333 7.76 4.07 11.55
CA ALA A 333 6.38 4.34 11.95
C ALA A 333 6.06 5.85 12.03
N VAL A 334 7.04 6.72 11.79
CA VAL A 334 6.85 8.18 11.70
C VAL A 334 6.64 8.62 10.26
N ARG A 335 7.25 7.92 9.29
CA ARG A 335 7.20 8.27 7.86
C ARG A 335 5.77 8.42 7.32
N PRO A 336 4.80 7.53 7.65
CA PRO A 336 3.43 7.68 7.15
C PRO A 336 2.79 9.00 7.59
N TYR A 337 3.08 9.47 8.81
CA TYR A 337 2.58 10.76 9.29
C TYR A 337 3.24 11.94 8.55
N VAL A 338 4.54 11.87 8.28
CA VAL A 338 5.24 12.89 7.49
C VAL A 338 4.62 13.01 6.10
N ARG A 339 4.24 11.89 5.47
CA ARG A 339 3.59 11.90 4.15
C ARG A 339 2.16 12.45 4.21
N TYR A 340 1.42 12.10 5.26
CA TYR A 340 0.11 12.69 5.53
C TYR A 340 0.18 14.23 5.59
N LEU A 341 1.15 14.77 6.33
CA LEU A 341 1.34 16.23 6.40
C LEU A 341 1.72 16.83 5.04
N GLN A 342 2.59 16.17 4.27
CA GLN A 342 2.98 16.63 2.93
C GLN A 342 1.79 16.68 1.96
N VAL A 343 0.93 15.66 1.97
CA VAL A 343 -0.30 15.66 1.15
C VAL A 343 -1.23 16.79 1.56
N ASN A 344 -1.45 16.99 2.86
CA ASN A 344 -2.32 18.06 3.36
C ASN A 344 -1.80 19.47 3.02
N LEU A 345 -0.47 19.64 2.96
CA LEU A 345 0.15 20.91 2.55
C LEU A 345 0.25 21.06 1.03
N GLY A 346 -0.05 20.01 0.24
CA GLY A 346 0.16 19.99 -1.20
C GLY A 346 1.63 20.13 -1.60
N MET A 347 2.58 19.81 -0.71
CA MET A 347 4.01 20.01 -0.90
C MET A 347 4.80 18.86 -0.29
N ARG A 348 5.88 18.44 -0.96
CA ARG A 348 6.77 17.37 -0.48
C ARG A 348 8.11 17.89 0.03
N VAL A 349 8.70 17.22 1.01
CA VAL A 349 10.09 17.48 1.42
C VAL A 349 11.07 16.83 0.46
N ARG A 350 12.31 17.36 0.42
CA ARG A 350 13.39 16.75 -0.37
C ARG A 350 13.85 15.41 0.20
N SER A 351 13.80 15.26 1.52
CA SER A 351 14.19 14.05 2.24
C SER A 351 13.40 13.94 3.53
N GLN A 352 12.59 12.87 3.65
CA GLN A 352 11.84 12.57 4.88
C GLN A 352 12.81 12.26 6.03
N ASP A 353 13.91 11.57 5.74
CA ASP A 353 14.94 11.19 6.71
C ASP A 353 15.56 12.44 7.34
N GLN A 354 15.91 13.42 6.49
CA GLN A 354 16.46 14.68 6.96
C GLN A 354 15.45 15.46 7.81
N LEU A 355 14.17 15.52 7.38
CA LEU A 355 13.10 16.15 8.17
C LEU A 355 12.96 15.50 9.55
N ILE A 356 12.92 14.17 9.61
CA ILE A 356 12.80 13.42 10.86
C ILE A 356 14.00 13.70 11.78
N ILE A 357 15.22 13.66 11.25
CA ILE A 357 16.45 13.99 11.99
C ILE A 357 16.38 15.42 12.55
N ASP A 358 15.99 16.39 11.72
CA ASP A 358 15.91 17.79 12.13
C ASP A 358 14.78 18.04 13.12
N SER A 359 13.68 17.28 13.04
CA SER A 359 12.58 17.29 14.02
C SER A 359 13.07 16.84 15.39
N ILE A 360 13.86 15.76 15.45
CA ILE A 360 14.45 15.27 16.69
C ILE A 360 15.48 16.27 17.25
N ARG A 361 16.31 16.87 16.39
CA ARG A 361 17.26 17.92 16.80
C ARG A 361 16.56 19.17 17.34
N ALA A 362 15.43 19.56 16.77
CA ALA A 362 14.63 20.67 17.27
C ALA A 362 14.00 20.36 18.64
N ALA A 363 13.69 19.09 18.90
CA ALA A 363 13.08 18.62 20.16
C ALA A 363 14.08 17.95 21.13
N LYS A 364 15.39 18.27 21.03
CA LYS A 364 16.49 17.55 21.68
C LYS A 364 16.41 17.34 23.22
N PRO A 365 15.73 18.15 24.06
CA PRO A 365 15.54 17.71 25.45
C PRO A 365 14.50 16.59 25.58
N ARG A 366 13.52 16.51 24.67
CA ARG A 366 12.35 15.61 24.74
C ARG A 366 12.52 14.34 23.93
N ILE A 367 13.37 14.33 22.89
CA ILE A 367 13.54 13.19 21.99
C ILE A 367 15.02 12.91 21.76
N SER A 368 15.42 11.63 21.71
CA SER A 368 16.78 11.19 21.35
C SER A 368 16.77 10.12 20.26
N ILE A 369 17.76 10.14 19.36
CA ILE A 369 18.03 9.07 18.38
C ILE A 369 18.87 7.98 19.05
N LEU A 370 18.53 6.70 18.84
CA LEU A 370 19.17 5.55 19.50
C LEU A 370 20.02 4.65 18.58
N SER A 371 20.04 4.85 17.27
CA SER A 371 21.04 4.25 16.37
C SER A 371 20.95 4.86 14.96
N GLY A 372 22.04 4.75 14.21
CA GLY A 372 22.07 4.85 12.75
C GLY A 372 23.21 3.97 12.24
N SER A 373 22.89 2.84 11.61
CA SER A 373 23.86 2.12 10.78
C SER A 373 23.61 2.50 9.31
N GLU A 374 24.63 2.31 8.47
CA GLU A 374 24.72 2.78 7.08
C GLU A 374 23.58 2.32 6.13
N THR A 375 22.62 1.51 6.57
CA THR A 375 21.62 0.92 5.68
C THR A 375 20.18 0.84 6.20
N ALA A 376 19.86 1.20 7.46
CA ALA A 376 18.49 1.08 7.98
C ALA A 376 18.14 2.10 9.07
N LEU A 377 16.88 2.55 9.04
CA LEU A 377 16.27 3.43 10.03
C LEU A 377 16.45 2.89 11.44
N GLY A 378 17.06 3.70 12.30
CA GLY A 378 17.39 3.31 13.66
C GLY A 378 16.16 3.31 14.57
N PHE A 379 16.24 3.98 15.70
CA PHE A 379 15.13 4.10 16.61
C PHE A 379 15.18 5.47 17.28
N TYR A 380 14.07 5.92 17.85
CA TYR A 380 14.04 7.06 18.74
C TYR A 380 13.44 6.70 20.08
N ARG A 381 13.75 7.52 21.10
CA ARG A 381 13.07 7.49 22.39
C ARG A 381 12.56 8.88 22.73
N VAL A 382 11.47 8.92 23.49
CA VAL A 382 11.07 10.11 24.24
C VAL A 382 11.80 10.07 25.58
N ASN A 383 12.46 11.16 25.93
CA ASN A 383 13.15 11.32 27.21
C ASN A 383 12.11 11.62 28.29
N ASP A 384 12.31 11.02 29.47
CA ASP A 384 11.46 11.23 30.66
C ASP A 384 11.57 12.67 31.18
#